data_AF-A0A7S4GKT9-F1
#
_entry.id   AF-A0A7S4GKT9-F1
#
_cell.length_a   1.000
_cell.length_b   1.000
_cell.length_c   1.000
_cell.angle_alpha   90.00
_cell.angle_beta   90.00
_cell.angle_gamma   90.00
#
_symmetry.space_group_name_H-M   'P 1'
#
loop_
_entity.id
_entity.type
_entity.pdbx_description
1 polymer ?
#
loop_
_entity_poly.entity_id
_entity_poly.type
_entity_poly.pdbx_seq_one_letter_code
_entity_poly.pdbx_strand_id
1 'polypeptide(L)'
;LPIWRIGLVPTARLPRMHTTVMRGLPLLSEAHSDVQRMQRQLEEAVVFLELHEEYITKREFSQIPTELRCITLTELLRIAKFIKQKCEAFQWVEARPNGSADGFMVDHNIVTDPKQINLYHFVYNVVAPVTAPAGHEVEDSIVEPLSEWMAAGGVAYQIVRTARDAKRRWRYVRGACKDSTGCFTGSFVEMLCDEERVPDWFVSHWWGEPVLDFVSCLAGHCRVLGAGPSEILYWVCAYANNQTRIGDELGDQGPLKSPFYKALELAGGAVLVMDSGAEVVRRMWCGFENVVIAYQQKELVLVSSLGGQASAVTADPSPVDIENASRRGDPALKVQAERQKNFSAQVLEAMMVTRLQKAKTAVRQDRTMIIDTVQKKLNGFGVANSRMRLVASENVSGRGHLREKVVRELQNGVRLFALSCGASVLEEAVEKFGLGLSGCEKLCIRDMDDARATCVGDALVDAEQLGALHIDGCAGLSNVGFFAIAQALESLLLLQDLSLDFGGTQVGDAGAVAI
;
A
#
# COMPACT_ATOMS: atom_id res chain seq x y z
N LEU A 1 -74.21 16.16 35.43
CA LEU A 1 -73.81 15.77 34.06
C LEU A 1 -72.51 15.00 34.16
N PRO A 2 -72.50 13.66 33.95
CA PRO A 2 -71.59 12.78 34.68
C PRO A 2 -70.65 11.90 33.82
N ILE A 3 -69.60 11.47 34.51
CA ILE A 3 -68.69 10.31 34.38
C ILE A 3 -69.27 9.11 33.60
N TRP A 4 -68.53 8.58 32.62
CA TRP A 4 -68.61 7.18 32.11
C TRP A 4 -67.20 6.71 31.68
N ARG A 5 -66.53 5.84 32.47
CA ARG A 5 -66.54 4.35 32.49
C ARG A 5 -65.90 3.67 31.27
N ILE A 6 -64.70 3.15 31.51
CA ILE A 6 -63.99 2.13 30.73
C ILE A 6 -64.83 0.84 30.77
N GLY A 7 -65.25 0.35 29.59
CA GLY A 7 -65.86 -0.96 29.41
C GLY A 7 -64.82 -1.96 28.92
N LEU A 8 -64.53 -2.97 29.75
CA LEU A 8 -63.89 -4.22 29.33
C LEU A 8 -64.89 -5.06 28.53
N VAL A 9 -64.48 -5.54 27.35
CA VAL A 9 -65.21 -6.53 26.53
C VAL A 9 -64.22 -7.64 26.13
N PRO A 10 -64.64 -8.92 26.09
CA PRO A 10 -63.79 -10.04 26.52
C PRO A 10 -62.94 -10.68 25.43
N THR A 11 -61.94 -11.41 25.91
CA THR A 11 -61.02 -12.30 25.20
C THR A 11 -61.74 -13.30 24.28
N ALA A 12 -61.66 -13.06 22.96
CA ALA A 12 -61.94 -14.08 21.97
C ALA A 12 -60.76 -15.06 21.92
N ARG A 13 -61.03 -16.35 22.20
CA ARG A 13 -60.08 -17.45 22.06
C ARG A 13 -59.71 -17.63 20.57
N LEU A 14 -58.43 -17.47 20.25
CA LEU A 14 -57.86 -17.91 18.97
C LEU A 14 -57.89 -19.46 18.89
N PRO A 15 -58.17 -20.06 17.72
CA PRO A 15 -58.09 -21.50 17.56
C PRO A 15 -56.63 -21.96 17.63
N ARG A 16 -56.38 -23.07 18.35
CA ARG A 16 -55.12 -23.80 18.27
C ARG A 16 -54.90 -24.26 16.83
N MET A 17 -54.03 -23.59 16.09
CA MET A 17 -53.49 -24.14 14.86
C MET A 17 -52.45 -25.21 15.21
N HIS A 18 -52.67 -26.39 14.66
CA HIS A 18 -51.81 -27.55 14.75
C HIS A 18 -50.41 -27.23 14.21
N THR A 19 -49.39 -27.54 15.02
CA THR A 19 -48.00 -27.71 14.61
C THR A 19 -47.92 -28.87 13.62
N THR A 20 -47.88 -28.58 12.33
CA THR A 20 -47.45 -29.56 11.32
C THR A 20 -46.65 -28.85 10.23
N VAL A 21 -45.41 -29.31 10.06
CA VAL A 21 -44.47 -29.02 8.97
C VAL A 21 -43.81 -27.63 8.97
N MET A 22 -42.75 -27.49 9.78
CA MET A 22 -41.62 -26.57 9.50
C MET A 22 -40.34 -27.41 9.41
N ARG A 23 -40.28 -28.30 8.41
CA ARG A 23 -39.04 -28.95 7.97
C ARG A 23 -38.85 -28.58 6.51
N GLY A 24 -38.25 -27.43 6.25
CA GLY A 24 -38.00 -27.02 4.85
C GLY A 24 -37.58 -25.58 4.58
N LEU A 25 -37.06 -24.79 5.53
CA LEU A 25 -36.65 -23.41 5.21
C LEU A 25 -35.25 -23.04 5.73
N PRO A 26 -34.17 -23.54 5.09
CA PRO A 26 -32.83 -22.94 5.16
C PRO A 26 -32.82 -21.46 4.70
N LEU A 27 -33.74 -21.10 3.81
CA LEU A 27 -33.87 -19.76 3.24
C LEU A 27 -34.25 -18.69 4.27
N LEU A 28 -34.97 -19.06 5.35
CA LEU A 28 -35.42 -18.10 6.39
C LEU A 28 -34.28 -17.54 7.25
N SER A 29 -33.27 -18.36 7.56
CA SER A 29 -32.10 -17.90 8.32
C SER A 29 -31.18 -17.02 7.50
N GLU A 30 -31.04 -17.31 6.20
CA GLU A 30 -30.18 -16.54 5.28
C GLU A 30 -30.73 -15.12 5.10
N ALA A 31 -32.02 -14.94 4.74
CA ALA A 31 -32.53 -13.59 4.57
C ALA A 31 -32.67 -12.82 5.91
N HIS A 32 -32.80 -13.50 7.05
CA HIS A 32 -32.71 -12.84 8.36
C HIS A 32 -31.30 -12.28 8.60
N SER A 33 -30.27 -13.05 8.25
CA SER A 33 -28.87 -12.60 8.32
C SER A 33 -28.57 -11.46 7.35
N ASP A 34 -29.15 -11.48 6.14
CA ASP A 34 -29.00 -10.42 5.15
C ASP A 34 -29.68 -9.12 5.59
N VAL A 35 -30.88 -9.19 6.18
CA VAL A 35 -31.55 -7.98 6.68
C VAL A 35 -30.83 -7.40 7.90
N GLN A 36 -30.34 -8.23 8.82
CA GLN A 36 -29.50 -7.74 9.92
C GLN A 36 -28.17 -7.15 9.41
N ARG A 37 -27.58 -7.70 8.35
CA ARG A 37 -26.40 -7.14 7.69
C ARG A 37 -26.71 -5.77 7.09
N MET A 38 -27.82 -5.64 6.35
CA MET A 38 -28.24 -4.36 5.76
C MET A 38 -28.58 -3.32 6.82
N GLN A 39 -29.25 -3.70 7.91
CA GLN A 39 -29.56 -2.78 9.01
C GLN A 39 -28.29 -2.25 9.67
N ARG A 40 -27.30 -3.12 9.92
CA ARG A 40 -25.99 -2.73 10.45
C ARG A 40 -25.23 -1.79 9.52
N GLN A 41 -25.14 -2.11 8.23
CA GLN A 41 -24.52 -1.23 7.22
C GLN A 41 -25.17 0.17 7.18
N LEU A 42 -26.46 0.24 7.51
CA LEU A 42 -27.22 1.48 7.54
C LEU A 42 -26.99 2.31 8.81
N GLU A 43 -26.96 1.67 9.97
CA GLU A 43 -26.57 2.30 11.24
C GLU A 43 -25.10 2.77 11.17
N GLU A 44 -24.23 2.00 10.52
CA GLU A 44 -22.83 2.35 10.25
C GLU A 44 -22.68 3.58 9.35
N ALA A 45 -23.48 3.66 8.28
CA ALA A 45 -23.49 4.82 7.40
C ALA A 45 -23.99 6.07 8.15
N VAL A 46 -25.01 5.95 9.01
CA VAL A 46 -25.51 7.07 9.82
C VAL A 46 -24.44 7.58 10.78
N VAL A 47 -23.71 6.72 11.49
CA VAL A 47 -22.62 7.15 12.39
C VAL A 47 -21.48 7.83 11.63
N PHE A 48 -21.15 7.36 10.42
CA PHE A 48 -20.17 8.01 9.57
C PHE A 48 -20.67 9.37 9.04
N LEU A 49 -21.96 9.48 8.73
CA LEU A 49 -22.58 10.72 8.28
C LEU A 49 -22.83 11.71 9.42
N GLU A 50 -23.01 11.26 10.67
CA GLU A 50 -23.03 12.11 11.86
C GLU A 50 -21.68 12.78 12.11
N LEU A 51 -20.56 12.14 11.72
CA LEU A 51 -19.24 12.80 11.68
C LEU A 51 -19.16 13.91 10.61
N HIS A 52 -20.09 13.94 9.65
CA HIS A 52 -20.05 14.77 8.45
C HIS A 52 -21.37 15.51 8.14
N GLU A 53 -22.31 15.59 9.08
CA GLU A 53 -23.62 16.24 8.87
C GLU A 53 -23.44 17.73 8.50
N GLU A 54 -22.33 18.31 8.96
CA GLU A 54 -21.86 19.66 8.63
C GLU A 54 -21.37 19.83 7.18
N TYR A 55 -20.90 18.76 6.52
CA TYR A 55 -20.20 18.82 5.22
C TYR A 55 -21.07 18.43 4.02
N ILE A 56 -21.99 17.49 4.19
CA ILE A 56 -22.69 16.85 3.04
C ILE A 56 -23.91 17.64 2.56
N THR A 57 -24.52 18.47 3.40
CA THR A 57 -25.88 18.98 3.13
C THR A 57 -25.96 20.25 2.28
N LYS A 58 -24.85 20.85 1.82
CA LYS A 58 -24.89 22.20 1.20
C LYS A 58 -23.91 22.55 0.08
N ARG A 59 -23.14 21.62 -0.50
CA ARG A 59 -22.01 22.01 -1.38
C ARG A 59 -22.17 21.60 -2.84
N GLU A 60 -21.95 22.57 -3.74
CA GLU A 60 -21.54 22.29 -5.11
C GLU A 60 -20.08 21.81 -5.04
N PHE A 61 -19.84 20.54 -5.40
CA PHE A 61 -18.49 19.99 -5.38
C PHE A 61 -17.73 20.50 -6.60
N SER A 62 -16.74 21.37 -6.38
CA SER A 62 -15.69 21.65 -7.36
C SER A 62 -14.83 20.39 -7.52
N GLN A 63 -14.54 20.01 -8.77
CA GLN A 63 -13.65 18.89 -9.04
C GLN A 63 -12.22 19.33 -8.74
N ILE A 64 -11.66 18.85 -7.63
CA ILE A 64 -10.29 19.16 -7.22
C ILE A 64 -9.35 18.29 -8.07
N PRO A 65 -8.30 18.85 -8.72
CA PRO A 65 -7.28 18.04 -9.38
C PRO A 65 -6.67 17.01 -8.41
N THR A 66 -6.48 15.76 -8.86
CA THR A 66 -6.17 14.64 -7.97
C THR A 66 -4.88 14.82 -7.18
N GLU A 67 -3.87 15.45 -7.78
CA GLU A 67 -2.61 15.81 -7.17
C GLU A 67 -2.73 16.90 -6.08
N LEU A 68 -3.88 17.57 -5.97
CA LEU A 68 -4.19 18.62 -4.97
C LEU A 68 -5.17 18.14 -3.89
N ARG A 69 -5.42 16.84 -3.80
CA ARG A 69 -6.33 16.23 -2.82
C ARG A 69 -5.57 15.72 -1.61
N CYS A 70 -5.18 16.64 -0.74
CA CYS A 70 -4.39 16.31 0.45
C CYS A 70 -5.21 16.26 1.75
N ILE A 71 -4.75 15.40 2.66
CA ILE A 71 -5.35 15.14 3.96
C ILE A 71 -4.38 15.49 5.09
N THR A 72 -4.91 16.01 6.20
CA THR A 72 -4.15 16.33 7.41
C THR A 72 -4.07 15.14 8.37
N LEU A 73 -3.11 15.15 9.29
CA LEU A 73 -3.08 14.16 10.38
C LEU A 73 -4.32 14.26 11.28
N THR A 74 -4.90 15.44 11.48
CA THR A 74 -6.16 15.62 12.22
C THR A 74 -7.31 14.82 11.58
N GLU A 75 -7.47 14.90 10.26
CA GLU A 75 -8.49 14.16 9.53
C GLU A 75 -8.23 12.64 9.61
N LEU A 76 -6.98 12.22 9.46
CA LEU A 76 -6.58 10.81 9.62
C LEU A 76 -6.84 10.27 11.05
N LEU A 77 -6.61 11.08 12.09
CA LEU A 77 -6.93 10.72 13.47
C LEU A 77 -8.44 10.55 13.70
N ARG A 78 -9.28 11.32 12.99
CA ARG A 78 -10.74 11.12 13.01
C ARG A 78 -11.13 9.80 12.36
N ILE A 79 -10.50 9.44 11.24
CA ILE A 79 -10.70 8.11 10.60
C ILE A 79 -10.29 6.99 11.55
N ALA A 80 -9.13 7.09 12.19
CA ALA A 80 -8.67 6.11 13.18
C ALA A 80 -9.64 5.97 14.37
N LYS A 81 -10.19 7.09 14.86
CA LYS A 81 -11.21 7.09 15.91
C LYS A 81 -12.50 6.41 15.44
N PHE A 82 -12.97 6.70 14.23
CA PHE A 82 -14.14 6.06 13.63
C PHE A 82 -13.96 4.55 13.54
N ILE A 83 -12.80 4.07 13.05
CA ILE A 83 -12.52 2.63 12.95
C ILE A 83 -12.61 1.95 14.32
N LYS A 84 -12.02 2.55 15.37
CA LYS A 84 -12.10 2.02 16.74
C LYS A 84 -13.54 1.91 17.21
N GLN A 85 -14.30 3.00 17.10
CA GLN A 85 -15.71 3.04 17.50
C GLN A 85 -16.55 2.01 16.73
N LYS A 86 -16.29 1.85 15.41
CA LYS A 86 -17.00 0.88 14.57
C LYS A 86 -16.72 -0.56 15.00
N CYS A 87 -15.46 -0.90 15.28
CA CYS A 87 -15.09 -2.24 15.74
C CYS A 87 -15.70 -2.56 17.12
N GLU A 88 -15.68 -1.58 18.04
CA GLU A 88 -16.22 -1.72 19.40
C GLU A 88 -17.75 -1.85 19.42
N ALA A 89 -18.46 -1.08 18.59
CA ALA A 89 -19.92 -0.99 18.65
C ALA A 89 -20.64 -1.98 17.73
N PHE A 90 -20.12 -2.27 16.54
CA PHE A 90 -20.90 -2.91 15.47
C PHE A 90 -20.30 -4.22 14.94
N GLN A 91 -19.06 -4.56 15.31
CA GLN A 91 -18.26 -5.65 14.74
C GLN A 91 -18.06 -5.48 13.22
N TRP A 92 -16.82 -5.26 12.76
CA TRP A 92 -16.58 -4.99 11.35
C TRP A 92 -16.84 -6.24 10.50
N VAL A 93 -17.88 -6.22 9.67
CA VAL A 93 -18.18 -7.32 8.75
C VAL A 93 -17.60 -6.99 7.38
N GLU A 94 -16.71 -7.86 6.87
CA GLU A 94 -16.11 -7.65 5.56
C GLU A 94 -17.10 -7.98 4.43
N ALA A 95 -17.34 -7.01 3.54
CA ALA A 95 -18.28 -7.16 2.43
C ALA A 95 -17.70 -7.86 1.19
N ARG A 96 -16.40 -8.19 1.14
CA ARG A 96 -15.79 -8.77 -0.06
C ARG A 96 -16.17 -10.23 -0.23
N PRO A 97 -16.74 -10.66 -1.38
CA PRO A 97 -16.77 -12.06 -1.77
C PRO A 97 -15.35 -12.62 -1.84
N ASN A 98 -15.14 -13.83 -1.34
CA ASN A 98 -13.90 -14.59 -1.55
C ASN A 98 -13.42 -14.49 -3.02
N GLY A 99 -12.18 -14.03 -3.24
CA GLY A 99 -11.48 -14.21 -4.52
C GLY A 99 -11.16 -12.97 -5.38
N SER A 100 -10.87 -11.79 -4.81
CA SER A 100 -10.34 -10.68 -5.63
C SER A 100 -8.92 -10.96 -6.15
N ALA A 101 -8.63 -10.51 -7.38
CA ALA A 101 -7.49 -10.83 -8.24
C ALA A 101 -6.06 -10.62 -7.66
N ASP A 102 -5.92 -9.98 -6.51
CA ASP A 102 -4.61 -9.65 -5.92
C ASP A 102 -3.99 -10.83 -5.14
N GLY A 103 -4.68 -11.97 -5.04
CA GLY A 103 -4.16 -13.18 -4.37
C GLY A 103 -4.11 -13.09 -2.83
N PHE A 104 -4.52 -11.97 -2.25
CA PHE A 104 -4.67 -11.80 -0.82
C PHE A 104 -6.09 -12.24 -0.42
N MET A 105 -6.20 -13.51 -0.02
CA MET A 105 -7.39 -14.06 0.63
C MET A 105 -7.61 -13.31 1.94
N VAL A 106 -8.66 -12.49 2.02
CA VAL A 106 -9.17 -12.00 3.30
C VAL A 106 -10.39 -12.87 3.58
N ASP A 107 -10.28 -13.77 4.55
CA ASP A 107 -11.41 -14.58 4.99
C ASP A 107 -12.56 -13.66 5.40
N HIS A 108 -13.80 -14.09 5.15
CA HIS A 108 -15.06 -13.46 5.59
C HIS A 108 -15.23 -13.38 7.13
N ASN A 109 -14.16 -13.08 7.85
CA ASN A 109 -14.14 -13.02 9.29
C ASN A 109 -14.69 -11.68 9.76
N ILE A 110 -15.50 -11.76 10.81
CA ILE A 110 -15.88 -10.59 11.59
C ILE A 110 -14.58 -10.07 12.24
N VAL A 111 -14.13 -8.90 11.81
CA VAL A 111 -12.96 -8.25 12.38
C VAL A 111 -13.44 -7.42 13.57
N THR A 112 -13.21 -7.94 14.78
CA THR A 112 -13.57 -7.22 16.02
C THR A 112 -12.42 -6.37 16.55
N ASP A 113 -11.18 -6.65 16.14
CA ASP A 113 -10.01 -5.90 16.59
C ASP A 113 -9.69 -4.78 15.59
N PRO A 114 -9.77 -3.49 15.98
CA PRO A 114 -9.45 -2.37 15.10
C PRO A 114 -8.00 -2.37 14.61
N LYS A 115 -7.09 -3.13 15.25
CA LYS A 115 -5.71 -3.32 14.80
C LYS A 115 -5.58 -4.20 13.56
N GLN A 116 -6.64 -4.91 13.18
CA GLN A 116 -6.64 -5.75 11.97
C GLN A 116 -7.25 -5.00 10.76
N ILE A 117 -7.87 -3.84 10.97
CA ILE A 117 -8.46 -3.04 9.91
C ILE A 117 -7.36 -2.29 9.17
N ASN A 118 -7.11 -2.69 7.93
CA ASN A 118 -6.21 -2.03 6.98
C ASN A 118 -6.96 -1.16 5.97
N LEU A 119 -6.24 -0.51 5.05
CA LEU A 119 -6.86 0.39 4.06
C LEU A 119 -7.71 -0.35 3.03
N TYR A 120 -7.46 -1.63 2.74
CA TYR A 120 -8.39 -2.42 1.93
C TYR A 120 -9.75 -2.55 2.62
N HIS A 121 -9.79 -2.83 3.92
CA HIS A 121 -11.06 -2.88 4.64
C HIS A 121 -11.74 -1.50 4.63
N PHE A 122 -11.01 -0.44 4.96
CA PHE A 122 -11.58 0.91 5.04
C PHE A 122 -12.09 1.42 3.68
N VAL A 123 -11.29 1.28 2.62
CA VAL A 123 -11.67 1.74 1.29
C VAL A 123 -12.92 1.02 0.80
N TYR A 124 -13.00 -0.31 0.94
CA TYR A 124 -14.10 -1.08 0.35
C TYR A 124 -15.40 -1.03 1.16
N ASN A 125 -15.31 -0.91 2.49
CA ASN A 125 -16.50 -0.90 3.36
C ASN A 125 -16.96 0.51 3.73
N VAL A 126 -16.14 1.54 3.48
CA VAL A 126 -16.46 2.93 3.84
C VAL A 126 -16.34 3.82 2.61
N VAL A 127 -15.13 3.99 2.05
CA VAL A 127 -14.87 4.97 0.99
C VAL A 127 -15.71 4.68 -0.27
N ALA A 128 -15.57 3.51 -0.87
CA ALA A 128 -16.24 3.19 -2.13
C ALA A 128 -17.77 3.25 -2.03
N PRO A 129 -18.43 2.74 -0.96
CA PRO A 129 -19.88 2.92 -0.79
C PRO A 129 -20.34 4.37 -0.73
N VAL A 130 -19.55 5.27 -0.10
CA VAL A 130 -19.94 6.68 0.05
C VAL A 130 -19.59 7.53 -1.17
N THR A 131 -18.63 7.10 -2.00
CA THR A 131 -18.21 7.82 -3.21
C THR A 131 -18.78 7.26 -4.52
N ALA A 132 -19.58 6.19 -4.46
CA ALA A 132 -20.17 5.56 -5.63
C ALA A 132 -21.27 6.42 -6.28
N PRO A 133 -21.34 6.48 -7.64
CA PRO A 133 -22.40 7.18 -8.35
C PRO A 133 -23.81 6.67 -8.00
N ALA A 134 -24.81 7.56 -8.06
CA ALA A 134 -26.22 7.18 -7.97
C ALA A 134 -26.57 6.32 -9.20
N GLY A 135 -26.81 5.02 -8.98
CA GLY A 135 -27.34 4.13 -10.03
C GLY A 135 -26.49 2.91 -10.34
N HIS A 136 -25.28 2.79 -9.78
CA HIS A 136 -24.70 1.46 -9.61
C HIS A 136 -25.48 0.75 -8.51
N GLU A 137 -26.50 0.02 -8.91
CA GLU A 137 -27.10 -1.02 -8.09
C GLU A 137 -25.98 -2.02 -7.80
N VAL A 138 -25.60 -2.12 -6.52
CA VAL A 138 -25.08 -3.39 -6.01
C VAL A 138 -26.20 -4.39 -6.33
N GLU A 139 -25.95 -5.27 -7.30
CA GLU A 139 -26.94 -6.09 -8.02
C GLU A 139 -28.27 -6.29 -7.29
N ASP A 140 -29.37 -5.90 -7.94
CA ASP A 140 -30.76 -6.09 -7.53
C ASP A 140 -31.19 -7.58 -7.39
N SER A 141 -30.23 -8.53 -7.46
CA SER A 141 -30.45 -9.99 -7.44
C SER A 141 -31.01 -10.53 -6.10
N ILE A 142 -31.16 -9.68 -5.08
CA ILE A 142 -31.64 -10.07 -3.74
C ILE A 142 -33.10 -9.65 -3.49
N VAL A 143 -33.73 -8.86 -4.37
CA VAL A 143 -35.02 -8.20 -4.06
C VAL A 143 -36.26 -8.98 -4.53
N GLU A 144 -36.19 -9.79 -5.59
CA GLU A 144 -37.35 -10.58 -6.04
C GLU A 144 -37.88 -11.60 -5.00
N PRO A 145 -37.05 -12.28 -4.17
CA PRO A 145 -37.55 -13.20 -3.15
C PRO A 145 -38.38 -12.53 -2.05
N LEU A 146 -38.21 -11.23 -1.79
CA LEU A 146 -38.85 -10.52 -0.67
C LEU A 146 -40.36 -10.29 -0.85
N SER A 147 -40.85 -10.32 -2.08
CA SER A 147 -42.29 -10.18 -2.38
C SER A 147 -43.07 -11.45 -2.01
N GLU A 148 -42.47 -12.63 -2.21
CA GLU A 148 -43.03 -13.92 -1.82
C GLU A 148 -43.05 -14.11 -0.29
N TRP A 149 -42.13 -13.48 0.43
CA TRP A 149 -42.01 -13.59 1.89
C TRP A 149 -43.08 -12.82 2.68
N MET A 150 -43.73 -11.82 2.06
CA MET A 150 -44.83 -11.07 2.70
C MET A 150 -46.06 -11.95 2.99
N ALA A 151 -46.16 -13.11 2.36
CA ALA A 151 -47.24 -14.07 2.61
C ALA A 151 -47.06 -14.91 3.89
N ALA A 152 -45.88 -14.90 4.53
CA ALA A 152 -45.50 -15.89 5.55
C ALA A 152 -45.57 -15.45 7.04
N GLY A 153 -46.04 -14.23 7.38
CA GLY A 153 -46.43 -13.87 8.75
C GLY A 153 -45.44 -13.02 9.59
N GLY A 154 -45.91 -12.63 10.79
CA GLY A 154 -45.55 -11.37 11.50
C GLY A 154 -44.11 -11.09 11.94
N VAL A 155 -43.20 -12.07 11.96
CA VAL A 155 -41.76 -11.80 12.21
C VAL A 155 -41.11 -11.16 10.97
N ALA A 156 -41.56 -11.54 9.77
CA ALA A 156 -41.16 -10.90 8.52
C ALA A 156 -41.63 -9.44 8.47
N TYR A 157 -42.74 -9.08 9.12
CA TYR A 157 -43.22 -7.69 9.14
C TYR A 157 -42.29 -6.74 9.90
N GLN A 158 -41.74 -7.14 11.05
CA GLN A 158 -40.76 -6.32 11.78
C GLN A 158 -39.45 -6.19 10.99
N ILE A 159 -38.96 -7.29 10.41
CA ILE A 159 -37.77 -7.32 9.55
C ILE A 159 -37.97 -6.42 8.31
N VAL A 160 -39.11 -6.52 7.63
CA VAL A 160 -39.47 -5.69 6.47
C VAL A 160 -39.72 -4.25 6.87
N ARG A 161 -40.26 -3.97 8.07
CA ARG A 161 -40.41 -2.60 8.58
C ARG A 161 -39.06 -1.98 8.88
N THR A 162 -38.17 -2.68 9.55
CA THR A 162 -36.81 -2.20 9.83
C THR A 162 -35.98 -2.09 8.56
N ALA A 163 -36.09 -3.04 7.62
CA ALA A 163 -35.50 -2.93 6.29
C ALA A 163 -36.11 -1.78 5.47
N ARG A 164 -37.41 -1.50 5.60
CA ARG A 164 -38.06 -0.32 4.98
C ARG A 164 -37.62 0.97 5.64
N ASP A 165 -37.54 1.04 6.97
CA ASP A 165 -37.11 2.22 7.71
C ASP A 165 -35.62 2.49 7.47
N ALA A 166 -34.82 1.44 7.40
CA ALA A 166 -33.42 1.52 7.02
C ALA A 166 -33.30 1.91 5.54
N LYS A 167 -34.04 1.28 4.61
CA LYS A 167 -34.13 1.74 3.21
C LYS A 167 -34.67 3.16 3.08
N ARG A 168 -35.52 3.64 3.99
CA ARG A 168 -36.08 5.00 4.02
C ARG A 168 -35.08 5.99 4.59
N ARG A 169 -34.27 5.61 5.58
CA ARG A 169 -33.12 6.36 6.11
C ARG A 169 -31.95 6.38 5.12
N TRP A 170 -31.66 5.29 4.43
CA TRP A 170 -30.69 5.23 3.34
C TRP A 170 -31.19 6.02 2.13
N ARG A 171 -32.48 5.95 1.81
CA ARG A 171 -33.12 6.88 0.86
C ARG A 171 -33.25 8.30 1.40
N TYR A 172 -33.02 8.57 2.68
CA TYR A 172 -33.01 9.93 3.25
C TYR A 172 -31.58 10.49 3.24
N VAL A 173 -30.58 9.68 3.56
CA VAL A 173 -29.14 9.95 3.33
C VAL A 173 -28.88 10.14 1.83
N ARG A 174 -29.31 9.18 1.01
CA ARG A 174 -29.24 9.22 -0.46
C ARG A 174 -30.26 10.19 -1.07
N GLY A 175 -31.34 10.52 -0.34
CA GLY A 175 -32.42 11.42 -0.76
C GLY A 175 -32.10 12.89 -0.51
N ALA A 176 -31.43 13.18 0.61
CA ALA A 176 -30.75 14.44 0.85
C ALA A 176 -29.71 14.70 -0.26
N CYS A 177 -29.08 13.65 -0.81
CA CYS A 177 -28.26 13.75 -2.03
C CYS A 177 -29.04 13.74 -3.37
N LYS A 178 -30.35 13.44 -3.38
CA LYS A 178 -31.17 13.46 -4.62
C LYS A 178 -31.92 14.77 -4.81
N ASP A 179 -32.35 15.41 -3.72
CA ASP A 179 -33.13 16.64 -3.79
C ASP A 179 -32.23 17.87 -4.09
N SER A 180 -30.91 17.70 -4.00
CA SER A 180 -29.89 18.57 -4.57
C SER A 180 -28.96 17.77 -5.51
N THR A 181 -29.29 17.73 -6.80
CA THR A 181 -28.37 17.48 -7.94
C THR A 181 -27.12 16.59 -7.69
N GLY A 182 -27.25 15.27 -7.83
CA GLY A 182 -26.14 14.34 -8.08
C GLY A 182 -25.53 13.69 -6.85
N CYS A 183 -25.42 12.35 -6.83
CA CYS A 183 -24.58 11.68 -5.83
C CYS A 183 -23.12 12.10 -6.03
N PHE A 184 -22.42 12.32 -4.92
CA PHE A 184 -21.00 12.64 -4.91
C PHE A 184 -20.19 11.54 -5.61
N THR A 185 -19.48 11.90 -6.68
CA THR A 185 -18.60 11.00 -7.45
C THR A 185 -17.14 11.45 -7.37
N GLY A 186 -16.68 11.81 -6.17
CA GLY A 186 -15.31 12.28 -5.93
C GLY A 186 -14.46 11.29 -5.13
N SER A 187 -13.25 11.72 -4.80
CA SER A 187 -12.36 11.08 -3.84
C SER A 187 -12.85 11.18 -2.40
N PHE A 188 -12.22 10.46 -1.48
CA PHE A 188 -12.54 10.62 -0.05
C PHE A 188 -12.18 12.03 0.45
N VAL A 189 -11.05 12.59 -0.01
CA VAL A 189 -10.61 13.94 0.41
C VAL A 189 -11.61 15.02 -0.01
N GLU A 190 -12.20 14.92 -1.21
CA GLU A 190 -13.22 15.86 -1.68
C GLU A 190 -14.52 15.81 -0.84
N MET A 191 -14.71 14.78 0.00
CA MET A 191 -15.77 14.77 1.02
C MET A 191 -15.38 15.52 2.29
N LEU A 192 -14.07 15.61 2.58
CA LEU A 192 -13.53 16.26 3.77
C LEU A 192 -13.29 17.76 3.53
N CYS A 193 -13.00 18.15 2.30
CA CYS A 193 -12.63 19.52 1.92
C CYS A 193 -13.02 19.83 0.46
N ASP A 194 -13.34 21.10 0.21
CA ASP A 194 -13.69 21.69 -1.09
C ASP A 194 -12.58 22.59 -1.68
N GLU A 195 -11.42 22.65 -1.03
CA GLU A 195 -10.29 23.49 -1.44
C GLU A 195 -9.14 22.65 -1.98
N GLU A 196 -8.47 23.17 -3.01
CA GLU A 196 -7.20 22.62 -3.50
C GLU A 196 -6.14 22.72 -2.40
N ARG A 197 -5.51 21.58 -2.09
CA ARG A 197 -4.47 21.47 -1.06
C ARG A 197 -3.21 20.86 -1.68
N VAL A 198 -2.19 21.68 -1.90
CA VAL A 198 -0.89 21.23 -2.40
C VAL A 198 -0.22 20.35 -1.34
N PRO A 199 0.34 19.18 -1.71
CA PRO A 199 1.02 18.32 -0.73
C PRO A 199 2.30 18.95 -0.20
N ASP A 200 2.46 18.94 1.12
CA ASP A 200 3.78 19.11 1.73
C ASP A 200 4.58 17.81 1.56
N TRP A 201 3.91 16.68 1.76
CA TRP A 201 4.52 15.35 1.74
C TRP A 201 3.70 14.34 0.94
N PHE A 202 4.37 13.63 0.04
CA PHE A 202 3.83 12.45 -0.61
C PHE A 202 3.96 11.23 0.32
N VAL A 203 2.95 10.39 0.44
CA VAL A 203 3.00 9.18 1.28
C VAL A 203 3.05 7.93 0.41
N SER A 204 4.21 7.26 0.38
CA SER A 204 4.37 5.93 -0.21
C SER A 204 4.06 4.87 0.84
N HIS A 205 3.08 3.99 0.57
CA HIS A 205 2.59 3.04 1.56
C HIS A 205 1.94 1.79 0.94
N TRP A 206 1.84 0.73 1.74
CA TRP A 206 1.05 -0.46 1.42
C TRP A 206 -0.34 -0.40 2.04
N TRP A 207 -1.36 -0.83 1.31
CA TRP A 207 -2.75 -0.80 1.78
C TRP A 207 -3.08 -1.89 2.80
N GLY A 208 -2.26 -2.94 2.89
CA GLY A 208 -2.49 -4.03 3.84
C GLY A 208 -2.01 -3.73 5.26
N GLU A 209 -1.32 -2.60 5.47
CA GLU A 209 -0.96 -2.12 6.80
C GLU A 209 -2.22 -1.68 7.58
N PRO A 210 -2.33 -2.04 8.87
CA PRO A 210 -3.40 -1.53 9.73
C PRO A 210 -3.49 0.00 9.72
N VAL A 211 -4.69 0.55 9.55
CA VAL A 211 -4.90 2.00 9.48
C VAL A 211 -4.41 2.69 10.75
N LEU A 212 -4.57 2.06 11.91
CA LEU A 212 -4.09 2.62 13.18
C LEU A 212 -2.56 2.74 13.23
N ASP A 213 -1.83 1.78 12.65
CA ASP A 213 -0.38 1.84 12.56
C ASP A 213 0.06 2.88 11.53
N PHE A 214 -0.61 2.95 10.38
CA PHE A 214 -0.38 3.98 9.35
C PHE A 214 -0.55 5.40 9.91
N VAL A 215 -1.63 5.65 10.67
CA VAL A 215 -1.85 6.95 11.30
C VAL A 215 -0.82 7.21 12.41
N SER A 216 -0.40 6.19 13.16
CA SER A 216 0.69 6.33 14.14
C SER A 216 2.01 6.72 13.47
N CYS A 217 2.33 6.10 12.33
CA CYS A 217 3.50 6.43 11.52
C CYS A 217 3.52 7.92 11.13
N LEU A 218 2.41 8.45 10.60
CA LEU A 218 2.31 9.86 10.22
C LEU A 218 2.28 10.80 11.43
N ALA A 219 1.77 10.36 12.59
CA ALA A 219 1.95 11.08 13.85
C ALA A 219 3.42 11.11 14.30
N GLY A 220 4.15 10.01 14.11
CA GLY A 220 5.60 9.94 14.26
C GLY A 220 6.32 10.94 13.36
N HIS A 221 5.89 11.06 12.12
CA HIS A 221 6.42 12.01 11.15
C HIS A 221 6.21 13.48 11.59
N CYS A 222 4.97 13.87 11.93
CA CYS A 222 4.70 15.21 12.46
C CYS A 222 5.58 15.53 13.70
N ARG A 223 5.77 14.55 14.60
CA ARG A 223 6.63 14.73 15.77
C ARG A 223 8.09 14.99 15.42
N VAL A 224 8.66 14.39 14.38
CA VAL A 224 10.06 14.68 14.02
C VAL A 224 10.22 16.02 13.34
N LEU A 225 9.18 16.49 12.63
CA LEU A 225 9.13 17.83 12.06
C LEU A 225 8.84 18.92 13.10
N GLY A 226 8.39 18.56 14.30
CA GLY A 226 7.91 19.52 15.30
C GLY A 226 6.59 20.18 14.90
N ALA A 227 5.84 19.55 13.99
CA ALA A 227 4.60 20.07 13.43
C ALA A 227 3.38 19.49 14.15
N GLY A 228 2.34 20.32 14.25
CA GLY A 228 1.03 19.98 14.74
C GLY A 228 0.21 19.15 13.74
N PRO A 229 -0.83 18.42 14.20
CA PRO A 229 -1.61 17.52 13.35
C PRO A 229 -2.37 18.15 12.18
N SER A 230 -2.59 19.46 12.18
CA SER A 230 -3.27 20.17 11.09
C SER A 230 -2.32 21.00 10.22
N GLU A 231 -1.02 21.00 10.52
CA GLU A 231 -0.05 21.87 9.84
C GLU A 231 0.56 21.24 8.60
N ILE A 232 0.47 19.91 8.47
CA ILE A 232 1.05 19.15 7.36
C ILE A 232 -0.04 18.54 6.49
N LEU A 233 0.07 18.74 5.18
CA LEU A 233 -0.75 18.18 4.14
C LEU A 233 -0.07 16.95 3.52
N TYR A 234 -0.72 15.80 3.65
CA TYR A 234 -0.27 14.54 3.09
C TYR A 234 -1.08 14.18 1.85
N TRP A 235 -0.40 13.84 0.75
CA TRP A 235 -1.04 13.14 -0.35
C TRP A 235 -0.96 11.63 -0.12
N VAL A 236 -2.12 10.99 0.00
CA VAL A 236 -2.24 9.56 0.29
C VAL A 236 -3.17 8.93 -0.75
N CYS A 237 -2.64 8.01 -1.56
CA CYS A 237 -3.34 7.50 -2.73
C CYS A 237 -4.71 6.87 -2.41
N ALA A 238 -4.88 6.25 -1.24
CA ALA A 238 -6.13 5.62 -0.80
C ALA A 238 -7.26 6.65 -0.60
N TYR A 239 -6.92 7.89 -0.22
CA TYR A 239 -7.91 8.94 0.06
C TYR A 239 -8.03 9.96 -1.08
N ALA A 240 -6.92 10.23 -1.78
CA ALA A 240 -6.85 11.22 -2.85
C ALA A 240 -7.46 10.75 -4.18
N ASN A 241 -7.24 9.48 -4.54
CA ASN A 241 -7.80 8.95 -5.79
C ASN A 241 -9.30 8.67 -5.62
N ASN A 242 -10.07 8.90 -6.67
CA ASN A 242 -11.44 8.40 -6.74
C ASN A 242 -11.44 6.87 -6.91
N GLN A 243 -11.61 6.15 -5.81
CA GLN A 243 -11.55 4.68 -5.78
C GLN A 243 -12.63 4.00 -6.62
N THR A 244 -13.72 4.70 -6.94
CA THR A 244 -14.79 4.17 -7.80
C THR A 244 -14.50 4.34 -9.29
N ARG A 245 -13.54 5.22 -9.62
CA ARG A 245 -13.13 5.56 -10.98
C ARG A 245 -11.62 5.55 -11.13
N ILE A 246 -10.94 4.63 -10.43
CA ILE A 246 -9.48 4.60 -10.39
C ILE A 246 -8.86 4.45 -11.77
N GLY A 247 -9.51 3.74 -12.70
CA GLY A 247 -9.05 3.64 -14.09
C GLY A 247 -9.04 4.99 -14.81
N ASP A 248 -10.05 5.83 -14.58
CA ASP A 248 -10.11 7.18 -15.15
C ASP A 248 -9.06 8.11 -14.53
N GLU A 249 -8.81 7.95 -13.23
CA GLU A 249 -7.80 8.72 -12.47
C GLU A 249 -6.37 8.44 -12.96
N LEU A 250 -6.05 7.16 -13.16
CA LEU A 250 -4.71 6.75 -13.61
C LEU A 250 -4.48 7.02 -15.10
N GLY A 251 -5.55 6.90 -15.89
CA GLY A 251 -5.48 6.99 -17.34
C GLY A 251 -4.58 5.91 -17.97
N ASP A 252 -4.35 6.03 -19.27
CA ASP A 252 -3.53 5.12 -20.08
C ASP A 252 -2.20 5.75 -20.54
N GLN A 253 -1.93 6.98 -20.10
CA GLN A 253 -0.78 7.79 -20.55
C GLN A 253 0.54 7.45 -19.85
N GLY A 254 0.54 6.45 -18.98
CA GLY A 254 1.72 5.94 -18.30
C GLY A 254 2.02 6.58 -16.93
N PRO A 255 3.03 6.07 -16.21
CA PRO A 255 3.26 6.38 -14.79
C PRO A 255 3.63 7.85 -14.57
N LEU A 256 4.34 8.48 -15.51
CA LEU A 256 4.73 9.90 -15.45
C LEU A 256 3.56 10.88 -15.67
N LYS A 257 2.37 10.38 -16.05
CA LYS A 257 1.14 11.18 -16.16
C LYS A 257 0.12 10.82 -15.09
N SER A 258 0.42 9.80 -14.29
CA SER A 258 -0.42 9.39 -13.18
C SER A 258 -0.49 10.46 -12.08
N PRO A 259 -1.57 10.48 -11.29
CA PRO A 259 -1.69 11.37 -10.14
C PRO A 259 -0.59 11.12 -9.09
N PHE A 260 -0.04 9.90 -9.01
CA PHE A 260 1.11 9.59 -8.15
C PHE A 260 2.32 10.45 -8.49
N TYR A 261 2.72 10.48 -9.76
CA TYR A 261 3.88 11.24 -10.21
C TYR A 261 3.66 12.75 -10.05
N LYS A 262 2.46 13.24 -10.41
CA LYS A 262 2.12 14.67 -10.28
C LYS A 262 2.13 15.14 -8.83
N ALA A 263 1.50 14.38 -7.92
CA ALA A 263 1.49 14.71 -6.49
C ALA A 263 2.91 14.69 -5.91
N LEU A 264 3.74 13.73 -6.32
CA LEU A 264 5.13 13.63 -5.88
C LEU A 264 6.01 14.76 -6.44
N GLU A 265 5.75 15.22 -7.68
CA GLU A 265 6.40 16.41 -8.25
C GLU A 265 6.11 17.66 -7.41
N LEU A 266 4.86 17.83 -6.97
CA LEU A 266 4.42 18.96 -6.15
C LEU A 266 4.95 18.89 -4.71
N ALA A 267 5.06 17.70 -4.13
CA ALA A 267 5.46 17.52 -2.74
C ALA A 267 6.91 17.99 -2.47
N GLY A 268 7.17 18.55 -1.28
CA GLY A 268 8.52 18.91 -0.84
C GLY A 268 9.40 17.69 -0.56
N GLY A 269 8.78 16.62 -0.07
CA GLY A 269 9.43 15.34 0.22
C GLY A 269 8.44 14.19 0.19
N ALA A 270 8.93 13.01 0.55
CA ALA A 270 8.14 11.80 0.67
C ALA A 270 8.34 11.10 2.03
N VAL A 271 7.26 10.51 2.50
CA VAL A 271 7.25 9.61 3.66
C VAL A 271 7.02 8.20 3.17
N LEU A 272 7.96 7.30 3.45
CA LEU A 272 7.81 5.87 3.18
C LEU A 272 7.33 5.17 4.46
N VAL A 273 6.07 4.74 4.44
CA VAL A 273 5.48 4.00 5.56
C VAL A 273 5.82 2.53 5.44
N MET A 274 6.72 2.09 6.30
CA MET A 274 7.26 0.74 6.35
C MET A 274 6.44 -0.13 7.30
N ASP A 275 5.65 -1.02 6.74
CA ASP A 275 4.96 -2.07 7.47
C ASP A 275 5.97 -3.08 8.08
N SER A 276 5.51 -3.84 9.08
CA SER A 276 6.37 -4.82 9.77
C SER A 276 6.99 -5.89 8.86
N GLY A 277 6.36 -6.16 7.71
CA GLY A 277 6.87 -7.08 6.70
C GLY A 277 7.77 -6.40 5.67
N ALA A 278 7.84 -5.06 5.64
CA ALA A 278 8.41 -4.28 4.55
C ALA A 278 7.84 -4.66 3.18
N GLU A 279 6.53 -4.96 3.11
CA GLU A 279 5.85 -5.19 1.83
C GLU A 279 5.82 -3.95 0.95
N VAL A 280 5.81 -2.74 1.51
CA VAL A 280 5.81 -1.49 0.73
C VAL A 280 6.94 -1.45 -0.30
N VAL A 281 8.18 -1.81 0.07
CA VAL A 281 9.33 -1.80 -0.86
C VAL A 281 9.25 -2.91 -1.90
N ARG A 282 8.42 -3.93 -1.68
CA ARG A 282 8.23 -5.05 -2.60
C ARG A 282 7.10 -4.81 -3.61
N ARG A 283 6.43 -3.66 -3.61
CA ARG A 283 5.33 -3.37 -4.57
C ARG A 283 5.82 -2.50 -5.71
N MET A 284 5.38 -2.83 -6.92
CA MET A 284 5.85 -2.18 -8.14
C MET A 284 5.57 -0.66 -8.16
N TRP A 285 4.34 -0.24 -7.82
CA TRP A 285 3.99 1.17 -7.75
C TRP A 285 4.77 1.92 -6.67
N CYS A 286 4.91 1.35 -5.46
CA CYS A 286 5.73 1.95 -4.40
C CYS A 286 7.21 2.02 -4.79
N GLY A 287 7.71 1.01 -5.49
CA GLY A 287 9.07 1.02 -6.01
C GLY A 287 9.29 2.07 -7.10
N PHE A 288 8.29 2.30 -7.98
CA PHE A 288 8.30 3.43 -8.92
C PHE A 288 8.34 4.77 -8.18
N GLU A 289 7.53 4.96 -7.15
CA GLU A 289 7.54 6.18 -6.31
C GLU A 289 8.95 6.41 -5.72
N ASN A 290 9.59 5.36 -5.21
CA ASN A 290 10.98 5.43 -4.70
C ASN A 290 12.00 5.81 -5.78
N VAL A 291 11.84 5.32 -7.02
CA VAL A 291 12.67 5.78 -8.16
C VAL A 291 12.48 7.27 -8.39
N VAL A 292 11.23 7.75 -8.41
CA VAL A 292 10.94 9.16 -8.69
C VAL A 292 11.47 10.06 -7.58
N ILE A 293 11.29 9.67 -6.31
CA ILE A 293 11.90 10.35 -5.15
C ILE A 293 13.41 10.47 -5.34
N ALA A 294 14.05 9.37 -5.78
CA ALA A 294 15.49 9.35 -6.00
C ALA A 294 15.95 10.24 -7.15
N TYR A 295 15.26 10.12 -8.28
CA TYR A 295 15.52 10.85 -9.51
C TYR A 295 15.35 12.36 -9.32
N GLN A 296 14.28 12.78 -8.64
CA GLN A 296 13.98 14.20 -8.36
C GLN A 296 14.71 14.74 -7.13
N GLN A 297 15.54 13.93 -6.48
CA GLN A 297 16.27 14.29 -5.28
C GLN A 297 15.41 14.79 -4.11
N LYS A 298 14.19 14.29 -3.99
CA LYS A 298 13.26 14.65 -2.91
C LYS A 298 13.77 14.14 -1.56
N GLU A 299 13.42 14.87 -0.50
CA GLU A 299 13.63 14.40 0.87
C GLU A 299 12.85 13.09 1.10
N LEU A 300 13.44 12.15 1.83
CA LEU A 300 12.81 10.87 2.15
C LEU A 300 12.90 10.61 3.66
N VAL A 301 11.74 10.41 4.29
CA VAL A 301 11.63 10.01 5.69
C VAL A 301 11.03 8.61 5.76
N LEU A 302 11.71 7.69 6.44
CA LEU A 302 11.18 6.35 6.68
C LEU A 302 10.43 6.36 8.00
N VAL A 303 9.20 5.84 8.03
CA VAL A 303 8.43 5.70 9.27
C VAL A 303 7.93 4.28 9.41
N SER A 304 7.85 3.78 10.64
CA SER A 304 7.31 2.46 10.93
C SER A 304 6.67 2.45 12.30
N SER A 305 5.59 1.70 12.47
CA SER A 305 4.90 1.49 13.75
C SER A 305 5.04 0.04 14.16
N LEU A 306 5.58 -0.19 15.35
CA LEU A 306 5.61 -1.52 15.98
C LEU A 306 4.81 -1.45 17.28
N GLY A 307 3.69 -2.16 17.33
CA GLY A 307 2.80 -2.15 18.50
C GLY A 307 2.21 -0.77 18.80
N GLY A 308 1.93 0.03 17.76
CA GLY A 308 1.43 1.40 17.89
C GLY A 308 2.47 2.46 18.23
N GLN A 309 3.74 2.08 18.42
CA GLN A 309 4.83 3.04 18.62
C GLN A 309 5.54 3.35 17.30
N ALA A 310 5.27 4.54 16.78
CA ALA A 310 5.94 5.03 15.58
C ALA A 310 7.39 5.45 15.86
N SER A 311 8.29 4.98 15.00
CA SER A 311 9.68 5.41 14.88
C SER A 311 9.89 6.00 13.49
N ALA A 312 10.80 6.96 13.39
CA ALA A 312 11.09 7.65 12.14
C ALA A 312 12.60 7.73 11.92
N VAL A 313 12.99 7.65 10.66
CA VAL A 313 14.36 7.70 10.19
C VAL A 313 14.48 8.80 9.13
N THR A 314 15.42 9.72 9.33
CA THR A 314 15.73 10.88 8.49
C THR A 314 17.19 10.83 8.05
N ALA A 315 17.52 11.37 6.88
CA ALA A 315 18.91 11.47 6.44
C ALA A 315 19.67 12.48 7.33
N ASP A 316 19.12 13.69 7.47
CA ASP A 316 19.67 14.76 8.30
C ASP A 316 18.95 14.89 9.66
N PRO A 317 19.57 15.52 10.67
CA PRO A 317 18.91 15.83 11.93
C PRO A 317 17.62 16.63 11.69
N SER A 318 16.52 16.13 12.26
CA SER A 318 15.22 16.78 12.10
C SER A 318 15.15 18.09 12.91
N PRO A 319 14.15 18.97 12.68
CA PRO A 319 13.96 20.17 13.48
C PRO A 319 13.94 19.89 14.99
N VAL A 320 13.30 18.80 15.41
CA VAL A 320 13.25 18.37 16.81
C VAL A 320 14.60 17.84 17.32
N ASP A 321 15.41 17.20 16.48
CA ASP A 321 16.77 16.80 16.87
C ASP A 321 17.64 18.03 17.13
N ILE A 322 17.55 19.04 16.26
CA ILE A 322 18.30 20.30 16.36
C ILE A 322 17.88 21.08 17.62
N GLU A 323 16.58 21.18 17.88
CA GLU A 323 16.07 21.86 19.07
C GLU A 323 16.52 21.14 20.36
N ASN A 324 16.39 19.81 20.41
CA ASN A 324 16.79 19.03 21.57
C ASN A 324 18.31 19.04 21.79
N ALA A 325 19.10 19.00 20.71
CA ALA A 325 20.54 19.16 20.74
C ALA A 325 20.95 20.49 21.36
N SER A 326 20.29 21.58 20.93
CA SER A 326 20.50 22.92 21.48
C SER A 326 20.21 22.99 22.99
N ARG A 327 19.13 22.33 23.45
CA ARG A 327 18.75 22.27 24.88
C ARG A 327 19.72 21.44 25.72
N ARG A 328 20.27 20.36 25.16
CA ARG A 328 21.15 19.41 25.88
C ARG A 328 22.64 19.80 25.80
N GLY A 329 23.01 20.71 24.90
CA GLY A 329 24.41 21.00 24.58
C GLY A 329 25.10 19.84 23.84
N ASP A 330 24.33 19.00 23.15
CA ASP A 330 24.81 17.86 22.38
C ASP A 330 24.85 18.20 20.87
N PRO A 331 25.68 17.53 20.04
CA PRO A 331 25.56 17.63 18.58
C PRO A 331 24.23 17.07 18.05
N ALA A 332 23.61 17.72 17.07
CA ALA A 332 22.33 17.30 16.49
C ALA A 332 22.36 15.86 15.94
N LEU A 333 23.46 15.49 15.28
CA LEU A 333 23.70 14.11 14.80
C LEU A 333 23.66 13.06 15.92
N LYS A 334 24.13 13.40 17.13
CA LYS A 334 24.09 12.49 18.29
C LYS A 334 22.64 12.29 18.77
N VAL A 335 21.87 13.37 18.86
CA VAL A 335 20.45 13.32 19.27
C VAL A 335 19.63 12.55 18.23
N GLN A 336 19.86 12.80 16.95
CA GLN A 336 19.26 12.05 15.84
C GLN A 336 19.58 10.55 15.95
N ALA A 337 20.85 10.18 16.15
CA ALA A 337 21.25 8.78 16.32
C ALA A 337 20.57 8.11 17.53
N GLU A 338 20.46 8.81 18.66
CA GLU A 338 19.74 8.33 19.84
C GLU A 338 18.25 8.09 19.59
N ARG A 339 17.59 9.00 18.84
CA ARG A 339 16.18 8.88 18.45
C ARG A 339 15.95 7.68 17.53
N GLN A 340 16.84 7.48 16.57
CA GLN A 340 16.71 6.47 15.51
C GLN A 340 17.18 5.07 15.95
N LYS A 341 17.81 4.92 17.13
CA LYS A 341 18.42 3.65 17.57
C LYS A 341 17.45 2.46 17.64
N ASN A 342 16.16 2.72 17.87
CA ASN A 342 15.13 1.70 18.03
C ASN A 342 14.38 1.38 16.73
N PHE A 343 14.68 2.05 15.62
CA PHE A 343 14.05 1.72 14.34
C PHE A 343 14.36 0.27 13.93
N SER A 344 13.42 -0.45 13.33
CA SER A 344 13.60 -1.89 13.05
C SER A 344 14.76 -2.13 12.07
N ALA A 345 15.76 -2.90 12.51
CA ALA A 345 16.88 -3.29 11.64
C ALA A 345 16.43 -4.21 10.50
N GLN A 346 15.46 -5.10 10.78
CA GLN A 346 14.89 -6.01 9.79
C GLN A 346 14.21 -5.27 8.64
N VAL A 347 13.52 -4.17 8.97
CA VAL A 347 12.86 -3.31 7.97
C VAL A 347 13.89 -2.60 7.08
N LEU A 348 14.97 -2.09 7.69
CA LEU A 348 16.07 -1.47 6.93
C LEU A 348 16.79 -2.51 6.05
N GLU A 349 17.01 -3.73 6.55
CA GLU A 349 17.61 -4.82 5.79
C GLU A 349 16.74 -5.20 4.58
N ALA A 350 15.44 -5.34 4.77
CA ALA A 350 14.50 -5.59 3.68
C ALA A 350 14.56 -4.50 2.59
N MET A 351 14.69 -3.23 2.97
CA MET A 351 14.84 -2.12 2.03
C MET A 351 16.16 -2.18 1.25
N MET A 352 17.27 -2.59 1.88
CA MET A 352 18.58 -2.70 1.21
C MET A 352 18.63 -3.79 0.15
N VAL A 353 17.96 -4.92 0.40
CA VAL A 353 18.00 -6.09 -0.49
C VAL A 353 16.93 -6.07 -1.58
N THR A 354 15.88 -5.25 -1.42
CA THR A 354 14.78 -5.24 -2.38
C THR A 354 15.20 -4.55 -3.67
N ARG A 355 14.90 -5.21 -4.79
CA ARG A 355 15.14 -4.70 -6.14
C ARG A 355 13.80 -4.43 -6.82
N LEU A 356 13.67 -3.27 -7.47
CA LEU A 356 12.43 -2.91 -8.18
C LEU A 356 12.06 -3.94 -9.24
N GLN A 357 13.05 -4.52 -9.93
CA GLN A 357 12.85 -5.58 -10.91
C GLN A 357 12.14 -6.81 -10.32
N LYS A 358 12.28 -7.07 -9.01
CA LYS A 358 11.64 -8.19 -8.31
C LYS A 358 10.34 -7.79 -7.60
N ALA A 359 9.88 -6.54 -7.76
CA ALA A 359 8.67 -6.05 -7.10
C ALA A 359 7.39 -6.70 -7.67
N LYS A 360 6.45 -6.98 -6.77
CA LYS A 360 5.14 -7.59 -7.04
C LYS A 360 4.17 -6.56 -7.64
N THR A 361 3.33 -6.99 -8.57
CA THR A 361 2.17 -6.25 -9.07
C THR A 361 0.98 -7.18 -9.18
N ALA A 362 -0.23 -6.67 -8.95
CA ALA A 362 -1.47 -7.40 -9.25
C ALA A 362 -1.78 -7.35 -10.75
N VAL A 363 -1.51 -6.22 -11.40
CA VAL A 363 -1.77 -6.01 -12.82
C VAL A 363 -0.46 -6.13 -13.60
N ARG A 364 -0.36 -7.16 -14.46
CA ARG A 364 0.85 -7.43 -15.25
C ARG A 364 1.26 -6.26 -16.15
N GLN A 365 0.28 -5.55 -16.70
CA GLN A 365 0.51 -4.38 -17.57
C GLN A 365 1.27 -3.26 -16.84
N ASP A 366 0.93 -3.00 -15.57
CA ASP A 366 1.60 -1.98 -14.75
C ASP A 366 3.09 -2.27 -14.63
N ARG A 367 3.46 -3.54 -14.44
CA ARG A 367 4.88 -3.94 -14.33
C ARG A 367 5.65 -3.62 -15.60
N THR A 368 5.13 -3.99 -16.77
CA THR A 368 5.80 -3.69 -18.04
C THR A 368 5.94 -2.18 -18.24
N MET A 369 4.85 -1.44 -17.99
CA MET A 369 4.80 0.00 -18.16
C MET A 369 5.77 0.75 -17.22
N ILE A 370 5.83 0.34 -15.95
CA ILE A 370 6.70 0.94 -14.94
C ILE A 370 8.16 0.61 -15.23
N ILE A 371 8.49 -0.65 -15.52
CA ILE A 371 9.86 -1.06 -15.87
C ILE A 371 10.35 -0.27 -17.08
N ASP A 372 9.53 -0.16 -18.13
CA ASP A 372 9.87 0.57 -19.34
C ASP A 372 10.10 2.06 -19.06
N THR A 373 9.24 2.66 -18.24
CA THR A 373 9.36 4.06 -17.82
C THR A 373 10.64 4.31 -17.03
N VAL A 374 10.94 3.45 -16.06
CA VAL A 374 12.16 3.58 -15.24
C VAL A 374 13.40 3.45 -16.11
N GLN A 375 13.45 2.42 -16.95
CA GLN A 375 14.59 2.14 -17.82
C GLN A 375 14.83 3.27 -18.82
N LYS A 376 13.77 3.75 -19.50
CA LYS A 376 13.91 4.70 -20.61
C LYS A 376 13.92 6.17 -20.19
N LYS A 377 13.30 6.51 -19.06
CA LYS A 377 13.01 7.91 -18.71
C LYS A 377 13.55 8.36 -17.36
N LEU A 378 13.94 7.43 -16.47
CA LEU A 378 14.38 7.75 -15.10
C LEU A 378 15.79 7.24 -14.81
N ASN A 379 16.65 7.17 -15.84
CA ASN A 379 18.05 6.74 -15.75
C ASN A 379 18.26 5.33 -15.19
N GLY A 380 17.32 4.41 -15.44
CA GLY A 380 17.48 3.01 -15.08
C GLY A 380 17.27 2.72 -13.59
N PHE A 381 17.46 1.44 -13.23
CA PHE A 381 17.22 0.94 -11.87
C PHE A 381 18.36 1.26 -10.90
N GLY A 382 19.58 1.50 -11.39
CA GLY A 382 20.76 1.70 -10.55
C GLY A 382 20.62 2.89 -9.60
N VAL A 383 20.10 4.02 -10.09
CA VAL A 383 19.90 5.24 -9.29
C VAL A 383 18.93 4.99 -8.12
N ALA A 384 17.80 4.33 -8.39
CA ALA A 384 16.78 4.05 -7.39
C ALA A 384 17.24 3.05 -6.33
N ASN A 385 17.81 1.92 -6.77
CA ASN A 385 18.34 0.89 -5.89
C ASN A 385 19.47 1.45 -5.02
N SER A 386 20.34 2.30 -5.58
CA SER A 386 21.46 2.91 -4.85
C SER A 386 21.00 3.89 -3.78
N ARG A 387 20.00 4.75 -4.06
CA ARG A 387 19.51 5.70 -3.07
C ARG A 387 18.75 5.02 -1.93
N MET A 388 17.95 3.99 -2.21
CA MET A 388 17.30 3.21 -1.16
C MET A 388 18.33 2.57 -0.22
N ARG A 389 19.42 2.02 -0.78
CA ARG A 389 20.54 1.50 0.01
C ARG A 389 21.26 2.59 0.79
N LEU A 390 21.46 3.77 0.21
CA LEU A 390 22.13 4.88 0.88
C LEU A 390 21.38 5.31 2.14
N VAL A 391 20.08 5.62 2.02
CA VAL A 391 19.24 6.05 3.15
C VAL A 391 19.20 4.98 4.24
N ALA A 392 19.10 3.70 3.86
CA ALA A 392 19.18 2.61 4.83
C ALA A 392 20.57 2.54 5.49
N SER A 393 21.66 2.65 4.72
CA SER A 393 23.05 2.52 5.19
C SER A 393 23.51 3.65 6.12
N GLU A 394 23.08 4.88 5.86
CA GLU A 394 23.40 6.05 6.72
C GLU A 394 22.83 5.86 8.12
N ASN A 395 21.63 5.26 8.21
CA ASN A 395 20.97 4.96 9.48
C ASN A 395 21.52 3.73 10.20
N VAL A 396 22.10 2.82 9.44
CA VAL A 396 22.87 1.70 9.98
C VAL A 396 24.21 2.16 10.57
N SER A 397 24.81 3.23 10.03
CA SER A 397 26.14 3.71 10.42
C SER A 397 26.25 4.18 11.87
N GLY A 398 25.15 4.56 12.51
CA GLY A 398 25.06 4.86 13.94
C GLY A 398 25.01 3.62 14.86
N ARG A 399 24.89 2.41 14.31
CA ARG A 399 24.75 1.15 15.05
C ARG A 399 26.01 0.31 14.85
N GLY A 400 27.02 0.45 15.71
CA GLY A 400 28.36 -0.15 15.52
C GLY A 400 28.40 -1.61 15.05
N HIS A 401 27.46 -2.47 15.48
CA HIS A 401 27.39 -3.87 15.05
C HIS A 401 26.81 -4.06 13.64
N LEU A 402 25.83 -3.23 13.27
CA LEU A 402 25.19 -3.25 11.96
C LEU A 402 26.03 -2.47 10.94
N ARG A 403 26.80 -1.46 11.40
CA ARG A 403 27.93 -0.87 10.67
C ARG A 403 28.95 -1.95 10.33
N GLU A 404 29.40 -2.81 11.24
CA GLU A 404 30.33 -3.87 10.84
C GLU A 404 29.73 -4.86 9.84
N LYS A 405 28.43 -5.18 9.92
CA LYS A 405 27.77 -6.06 8.93
C LYS A 405 27.59 -5.37 7.57
N VAL A 406 27.02 -4.16 7.54
CA VAL A 406 26.76 -3.39 6.31
C VAL A 406 28.03 -2.76 5.73
N VAL A 407 28.98 -2.33 6.55
CA VAL A 407 30.31 -1.90 6.09
C VAL A 407 31.17 -3.10 5.74
N ARG A 408 31.06 -4.29 6.36
CA ARG A 408 31.64 -5.50 5.75
C ARG A 408 30.93 -5.86 4.46
N GLU A 409 29.63 -5.73 4.33
CA GLU A 409 28.91 -6.09 3.09
C GLU A 409 29.12 -5.06 1.97
N LEU A 410 29.21 -3.77 2.28
CA LEU A 410 29.57 -2.69 1.35
C LEU A 410 31.07 -2.63 1.08
N GLN A 411 31.96 -2.85 2.05
CA GLN A 411 33.43 -2.89 1.81
C GLN A 411 33.90 -4.21 1.22
N ASN A 412 33.29 -5.35 1.57
CA ASN A 412 33.50 -6.60 0.84
C ASN A 412 32.84 -6.53 -0.54
N GLY A 413 31.73 -5.80 -0.71
CA GLY A 413 31.09 -5.57 -2.00
C GLY A 413 31.79 -4.56 -2.93
N VAL A 414 32.46 -3.53 -2.40
CA VAL A 414 33.02 -2.42 -3.20
C VAL A 414 34.56 -2.39 -3.23
N ARG A 415 35.27 -3.00 -2.27
CA ARG A 415 36.75 -2.91 -2.21
C ARG A 415 37.53 -4.22 -2.34
N LEU A 416 36.87 -5.39 -2.27
CA LEU A 416 37.55 -6.70 -2.37
C LEU A 416 37.31 -7.46 -3.67
N PHE A 417 36.39 -7.03 -4.54
CA PHE A 417 36.07 -7.76 -5.79
C PHE A 417 37.03 -7.51 -6.96
N ALA A 418 37.99 -6.60 -6.79
CA ALA A 418 39.10 -6.42 -7.71
C ALA A 418 40.27 -7.31 -7.29
N LEU A 419 40.24 -8.60 -7.65
CA LEU A 419 41.37 -9.52 -7.93
C LEU A 419 40.91 -10.97 -7.70
N SER A 420 40.55 -11.66 -8.78
CA SER A 420 40.41 -13.13 -8.89
C SER A 420 39.71 -13.85 -7.72
N CYS A 421 38.38 -13.97 -7.75
CA CYS A 421 37.63 -14.85 -6.86
C CYS A 421 36.96 -15.97 -7.67
N GLY A 422 36.90 -17.19 -7.14
CA GLY A 422 36.17 -18.31 -7.75
C GLY A 422 34.64 -18.12 -7.62
N ALA A 423 33.87 -18.63 -8.58
CA ALA A 423 32.44 -18.32 -8.72
C ALA A 423 31.56 -18.67 -7.50
N SER A 424 31.98 -19.58 -6.61
CA SER A 424 31.25 -19.90 -5.37
C SER A 424 31.14 -18.72 -4.40
N VAL A 425 32.14 -17.82 -4.38
CA VAL A 425 32.16 -16.63 -3.51
C VAL A 425 31.24 -15.54 -4.05
N LEU A 426 31.13 -15.44 -5.37
CA LEU A 426 30.25 -14.50 -6.06
C LEU A 426 28.77 -14.94 -5.95
N GLU A 427 28.50 -16.23 -6.02
CA GLU A 427 27.18 -16.83 -5.80
C GLU A 427 26.67 -16.56 -4.38
N GLU A 428 27.49 -16.82 -3.35
CA GLU A 428 27.11 -16.51 -1.97
C GLU A 428 26.91 -14.99 -1.77
N ALA A 429 27.71 -14.14 -2.42
CA ALA A 429 27.57 -12.68 -2.38
C ALA A 429 26.26 -12.17 -3.04
N VAL A 430 25.85 -12.78 -4.15
CA VAL A 430 24.67 -12.36 -4.93
C VAL A 430 23.38 -12.97 -4.37
N GLU A 431 23.37 -14.27 -4.08
CA GLU A 431 22.20 -15.01 -3.63
C GLU A 431 21.85 -14.67 -2.17
N LYS A 432 22.86 -14.50 -1.30
CA LYS A 432 22.66 -14.30 0.14
C LYS A 432 22.56 -12.83 0.54
N PHE A 433 23.14 -11.92 -0.25
CA PHE A 433 23.24 -10.49 0.13
C PHE A 433 22.70 -9.50 -0.92
N GLY A 434 22.24 -9.97 -2.09
CA GLY A 434 21.57 -9.12 -3.08
C GLY A 434 22.41 -7.96 -3.65
N LEU A 435 23.74 -8.03 -3.50
CA LEU A 435 24.68 -6.99 -3.91
C LEU A 435 24.59 -6.72 -5.42
N GLY A 436 24.51 -5.45 -5.81
CA GLY A 436 24.66 -5.00 -7.20
C GLY A 436 26.12 -4.63 -7.47
N LEU A 437 26.60 -4.83 -8.70
CA LEU A 437 27.98 -4.54 -9.11
C LEU A 437 28.21 -3.06 -9.46
N SER A 438 27.40 -2.15 -8.93
CA SER A 438 27.46 -0.72 -9.21
C SER A 438 28.81 -0.14 -8.79
N GLY A 439 29.57 0.41 -9.75
CA GLY A 439 30.92 0.97 -9.55
C GLY A 439 32.09 0.03 -9.82
N CYS A 440 31.82 -1.21 -10.25
CA CYS A 440 32.87 -2.11 -10.75
C CYS A 440 33.27 -1.70 -12.16
N GLU A 441 34.54 -1.31 -12.39
CA GLU A 441 35.05 -0.99 -13.74
C GLU A 441 35.52 -2.23 -14.51
N LYS A 442 35.98 -3.27 -13.78
CA LYS A 442 36.46 -4.53 -14.36
C LYS A 442 36.09 -5.73 -13.49
N LEU A 443 35.49 -6.74 -14.11
CA LEU A 443 35.09 -7.99 -13.46
C LEU A 443 35.71 -9.19 -14.18
N CYS A 444 36.32 -10.11 -13.40
CA CYS A 444 36.84 -11.37 -13.91
C CYS A 444 36.22 -12.54 -13.16
N ILE A 445 35.61 -13.49 -13.87
CA ILE A 445 34.86 -14.63 -13.31
C ILE A 445 35.49 -15.94 -13.79
N ARG A 446 35.65 -16.90 -12.86
CA ARG A 446 36.18 -18.25 -13.14
C ARG A 446 35.38 -19.33 -12.44
N ASP A 447 35.42 -20.56 -12.95
CA ASP A 447 34.79 -21.75 -12.35
C ASP A 447 33.26 -21.63 -12.17
N MET A 448 32.59 -21.00 -13.14
CA MET A 448 31.14 -20.77 -13.16
C MET A 448 30.39 -21.94 -13.82
N ASP A 449 29.18 -22.23 -13.33
CA ASP A 449 28.21 -23.15 -13.92
C ASP A 449 26.91 -22.39 -14.29
N ASP A 450 25.92 -23.08 -14.86
CA ASP A 450 24.68 -22.42 -15.32
C ASP A 450 23.86 -21.75 -14.22
N ALA A 451 23.82 -22.35 -13.02
CA ALA A 451 23.10 -21.79 -11.88
C ALA A 451 23.76 -20.46 -11.45
N ARG A 452 25.08 -20.48 -11.33
CA ARG A 452 25.89 -19.29 -11.00
C ARG A 452 25.82 -18.22 -12.08
N ALA A 453 25.85 -18.62 -13.35
CA ALA A 453 25.73 -17.70 -14.47
C ALA A 453 24.39 -16.94 -14.47
N THR A 454 23.32 -17.59 -14.01
CA THR A 454 22.02 -16.94 -13.81
C THR A 454 22.08 -15.86 -12.74
N CYS A 455 22.67 -16.17 -11.57
CA CYS A 455 22.87 -15.19 -10.50
C CYS A 455 23.78 -14.04 -10.93
N VAL A 456 24.87 -14.35 -11.64
CA VAL A 456 25.81 -13.35 -12.16
C VAL A 456 25.14 -12.46 -13.19
N GLY A 457 24.34 -13.01 -14.12
CA GLY A 457 23.53 -12.23 -15.06
C GLY A 457 22.63 -11.23 -14.33
N ASP A 458 21.90 -11.68 -13.31
CA ASP A 458 21.07 -10.84 -12.43
C ASP A 458 21.86 -9.72 -11.74
N ALA A 459 23.13 -9.95 -11.40
CA ALA A 459 24.00 -8.95 -10.77
C ALA A 459 24.63 -7.97 -11.76
N LEU A 460 24.94 -8.45 -12.97
CA LEU A 460 25.50 -7.67 -14.07
C LEU A 460 24.51 -6.60 -14.56
N VAL A 461 23.20 -6.83 -14.47
CA VAL A 461 22.19 -5.84 -14.87
C VAL A 461 22.35 -4.48 -14.18
N ASP A 462 22.93 -4.46 -12.97
CA ASP A 462 23.14 -3.24 -12.19
C ASP A 462 24.59 -2.70 -12.29
N ALA A 463 25.43 -3.26 -13.16
CA ALA A 463 26.86 -2.92 -13.30
C ALA A 463 27.11 -1.77 -14.30
N GLU A 464 26.44 -0.65 -14.12
CA GLU A 464 26.41 0.47 -15.09
C GLU A 464 27.80 1.04 -15.45
N GLN A 465 28.80 0.87 -14.58
CA GLN A 465 30.18 1.34 -14.80
C GLN A 465 31.15 0.27 -15.31
N LEU A 466 30.66 -0.94 -15.58
CA LEU A 466 31.50 -2.05 -15.99
C LEU A 466 32.05 -1.82 -17.39
N GLY A 467 33.34 -1.47 -17.45
CA GLY A 467 34.09 -1.27 -18.69
C GLY A 467 34.72 -2.55 -19.23
N ALA A 468 34.97 -3.54 -18.36
CA ALA A 468 35.55 -4.82 -18.76
C ALA A 468 34.92 -6.02 -18.03
N LEU A 469 34.54 -7.06 -18.77
CA LEU A 469 33.98 -8.32 -18.25
C LEU A 469 34.74 -9.50 -18.87
N HIS A 470 35.47 -10.24 -18.04
CA HIS A 470 36.22 -11.43 -18.46
C HIS A 470 35.63 -12.68 -17.78
N ILE A 471 35.21 -13.67 -18.56
CA ILE A 471 34.68 -14.94 -18.07
C ILE A 471 35.57 -16.04 -18.63
N ASP A 472 36.42 -16.61 -17.76
CA ASP A 472 37.45 -17.57 -18.18
C ASP A 472 37.37 -18.88 -17.39
N GLY A 473 37.74 -20.01 -18.02
CA GLY A 473 37.91 -21.29 -17.33
C GLY A 473 36.62 -21.81 -16.66
N CYS A 474 35.46 -21.58 -17.27
CA CYS A 474 34.17 -21.92 -16.68
C CYS A 474 33.58 -23.22 -17.27
N ALA A 475 34.25 -24.36 -17.03
CA ALA A 475 33.90 -25.64 -17.64
C ALA A 475 32.47 -26.15 -17.38
N GLY A 476 31.81 -25.64 -16.32
CA GLY A 476 30.43 -25.98 -15.96
C GLY A 476 29.35 -25.21 -16.73
N LEU A 477 29.71 -24.24 -17.57
CA LEU A 477 28.74 -23.48 -18.35
C LEU A 477 28.27 -24.22 -19.60
N SER A 478 26.97 -24.17 -19.82
CA SER A 478 26.31 -24.58 -21.05
C SER A 478 25.65 -23.37 -21.73
N ASN A 479 24.83 -23.63 -22.75
CA ASN A 479 24.02 -22.59 -23.39
C ASN A 479 23.10 -21.86 -22.39
N VAL A 480 22.63 -22.53 -21.33
CA VAL A 480 21.70 -21.94 -20.36
C VAL A 480 22.34 -20.77 -19.60
N GLY A 481 23.54 -20.98 -19.04
CA GLY A 481 24.25 -19.91 -18.36
C GLY A 481 24.64 -18.76 -19.32
N PHE A 482 24.98 -19.09 -20.56
CA PHE A 482 25.29 -18.09 -21.58
C PHE A 482 24.11 -17.19 -21.94
N PHE A 483 22.90 -17.75 -22.03
CA PHE A 483 21.69 -16.95 -22.24
C PHE A 483 21.47 -15.94 -21.11
N ALA A 484 21.72 -16.33 -19.85
CA ALA A 484 21.56 -15.43 -18.71
C ALA A 484 22.58 -14.28 -18.73
N ILE A 485 23.82 -14.57 -19.11
CA ILE A 485 24.87 -13.55 -19.24
C ILE A 485 24.56 -12.62 -20.41
N ALA A 486 24.22 -13.17 -21.58
CA ALA A 486 23.87 -12.41 -22.77
C ALA A 486 22.74 -11.41 -22.51
N GLN A 487 21.69 -11.85 -21.81
CA GLN A 487 20.58 -10.97 -21.44
C GLN A 487 21.02 -9.81 -20.54
N ALA A 488 22.02 -10.03 -19.68
CA ALA A 488 22.58 -8.97 -18.85
C ALA A 488 23.49 -8.03 -19.64
N LEU A 489 24.23 -8.52 -20.64
CA LEU A 489 25.11 -7.70 -21.48
C LEU A 489 24.37 -6.55 -22.16
N GLU A 490 23.10 -6.73 -22.56
CA GLU A 490 22.26 -5.67 -23.16
C GLU A 490 22.14 -4.42 -22.28
N SER A 491 22.29 -4.58 -20.96
CA SER A 491 22.18 -3.47 -20.01
C SER A 491 23.51 -2.79 -19.66
N LEU A 492 24.65 -3.36 -20.11
CA LEU A 492 26.00 -2.86 -19.80
C LEU A 492 26.50 -1.85 -20.83
N LEU A 493 25.92 -0.65 -20.83
CA LEU A 493 26.17 0.39 -21.84
C LEU A 493 27.62 0.91 -21.91
N LEU A 494 28.41 0.72 -20.85
CA LEU A 494 29.81 1.15 -20.78
C LEU A 494 30.82 0.04 -21.03
N LEU A 495 30.38 -1.18 -21.31
CA LEU A 495 31.27 -2.32 -21.55
C LEU A 495 32.06 -2.14 -22.85
N GLN A 496 33.38 -2.07 -22.74
CA GLN A 496 34.30 -1.90 -23.87
C GLN A 496 35.15 -3.15 -24.14
N ASP A 497 35.36 -3.98 -23.12
CA ASP A 497 36.20 -5.17 -23.18
C ASP A 497 35.43 -6.38 -22.65
N LEU A 498 35.04 -7.27 -23.56
CA LEU A 498 34.38 -8.54 -23.24
C LEU A 498 35.30 -9.68 -23.66
N SER A 499 35.76 -10.46 -22.69
CA SER A 499 36.55 -11.68 -22.92
C SER A 499 35.75 -12.89 -22.45
N LEU A 500 35.54 -13.85 -23.34
CA LEU A 500 34.83 -15.09 -23.06
C LEU A 500 35.72 -16.25 -23.50
N ASP A 501 36.31 -16.98 -22.54
CA ASP A 501 37.08 -18.18 -22.83
C ASP A 501 36.21 -19.43 -22.67
N PHE A 502 35.95 -20.08 -23.81
CA PHE A 502 35.14 -21.28 -23.93
C PHE A 502 35.93 -22.57 -23.65
N GLY A 503 37.19 -22.47 -23.18
CA GLY A 503 38.02 -23.61 -22.83
C GLY A 503 37.34 -24.55 -21.83
N GLY A 504 36.92 -25.74 -22.31
CA GLY A 504 36.36 -26.80 -21.48
C GLY A 504 34.88 -26.67 -21.14
N THR A 505 34.13 -25.74 -21.76
CA THR A 505 32.68 -25.57 -21.52
C THR A 505 31.82 -26.50 -22.39
N GLN A 506 30.52 -26.62 -22.06
CA GLN A 506 29.53 -27.33 -22.89
C GLN A 506 28.74 -26.38 -23.80
N VAL A 507 29.31 -25.21 -24.11
CA VAL A 507 28.65 -24.19 -24.93
C VAL A 507 28.69 -24.61 -26.39
N GLY A 508 27.52 -24.68 -27.02
CA GLY A 508 27.37 -24.90 -28.45
C GLY A 508 26.99 -23.60 -29.18
N ASP A 509 26.71 -23.72 -30.48
CA ASP A 509 26.38 -22.58 -31.34
C ASP A 509 25.24 -21.71 -30.80
N ALA A 510 24.26 -22.31 -30.11
CA ALA A 510 23.13 -21.58 -29.53
C ALA A 510 23.56 -20.60 -28.42
N GLY A 511 24.51 -20.98 -27.56
CA GLY A 511 25.04 -20.09 -26.53
C GLY A 511 25.95 -19.01 -27.11
N ALA A 512 26.70 -19.34 -28.16
CA ALA A 512 27.52 -18.36 -28.89
C ALA A 512 26.68 -17.34 -29.66
N VAL A 513 25.53 -17.74 -30.22
CA VAL A 513 24.57 -16.85 -30.92
C VAL A 513 23.80 -15.97 -29.93
N ALA A 514 23.63 -16.40 -28.68
CA ALA A 514 22.95 -15.62 -27.67
C ALA A 514 23.74 -14.36 -27.28
N ILE A 515 25.08 -14.46 -27.22
CA ILE A 515 26.02 -13.34 -27.00
C ILE A 515 26.14 -12.52 -28.28
#